data_AF-A0A7K1Z1L6-F1
#
_entry.id   AF-A0A7K1Z1L6-F1
#
_cell.length_a   1.000
_cell.length_b   1.000
_cell.length_c   1.000
_cell.angle_alpha   90.00
_cell.angle_beta   90.00
_cell.angle_gamma   90.00
#
_symmetry.space_group_name_H-M   'P 1'
#
loop_
_entity.id
_entity.type
_entity.pdbx_description
1 polymer ?
#
loop_
_entity_poly.entity_id
_entity_poly.type
_entity_poly.pdbx_seq_one_letter_code
_entity_poly.pdbx_strand_id
1 'polypeptide(L)'
;MEFRKSLSTSLNKTPGLFALVTVITAIFLLVMFWNSQQESEPLEIVDQMPTLIGGINALAAEVKYPENARNDQIEGRVIVQFTIDKNGDVRDPVVVLGIGGGCDEEAVRVITEHAKFKPGVHQGRVVPVKMAIPITFKLPSQGDELAEEVRQEDLLRQGILKLRSHIDEFEKEALRFKMRSQGDELAEEVLTIVDQMPTLI
;
A
#
# COMPACT_ATOMS: atom_id res chain seq x y z
N MET A 1 -2.89 -21.94 -61.51
CA MET A 1 -4.29 -21.44 -61.52
C MET A 1 -5.33 -22.52 -61.16
N GLU A 2 -4.98 -23.82 -61.09
CA GLU A 2 -5.97 -24.89 -60.95
C GLU A 2 -6.31 -25.31 -59.51
N PHE A 3 -5.45 -25.02 -58.54
CA PHE A 3 -5.65 -25.44 -57.14
C PHE A 3 -6.87 -24.77 -56.47
N ARG A 4 -7.16 -23.51 -56.82
CA ARG A 4 -8.33 -22.79 -56.31
C ARG A 4 -9.67 -23.35 -56.82
N LYS A 5 -9.70 -23.93 -58.03
CA LYS A 5 -10.92 -24.53 -58.58
C LYS A 5 -11.25 -25.87 -57.89
N SER A 6 -10.22 -26.68 -57.58
CA SER A 6 -10.40 -27.98 -56.92
C SER A 6 -10.94 -27.89 -55.48
N LEU A 7 -10.49 -26.89 -54.71
CA LEU A 7 -10.99 -26.68 -53.34
C LEU A 7 -12.49 -26.31 -53.30
N SER A 8 -12.99 -25.57 -54.29
CA SER A 8 -14.41 -25.17 -54.33
C SER A 8 -15.39 -26.32 -54.60
N THR A 9 -14.93 -27.40 -55.24
CA THR A 9 -15.79 -28.52 -55.66
C THR A 9 -15.84 -29.66 -54.64
N SER A 10 -14.97 -29.63 -53.62
CA SER A 10 -14.95 -30.61 -52.53
C SER A 10 -15.71 -30.11 -51.29
N LEU A 11 -15.70 -28.79 -51.04
CA LEU A 11 -16.37 -28.20 -49.87
C LEU A 11 -17.90 -28.22 -49.93
N ASN A 12 -18.54 -28.40 -51.09
CA ASN A 12 -20.01 -28.36 -51.22
C ASN A 12 -20.67 -29.76 -51.28
N LYS A 13 -19.91 -30.83 -51.04
CA LYS A 13 -20.39 -32.22 -51.21
C LYS A 13 -20.86 -32.92 -49.94
N THR A 14 -20.70 -32.32 -48.76
CA THR A 14 -21.18 -32.91 -47.49
C THR A 14 -22.01 -31.89 -46.70
N PRO A 15 -23.32 -31.74 -47.00
CA PRO A 15 -24.18 -30.75 -46.34
C PRO A 15 -24.22 -30.90 -44.80
N GLY A 16 -23.94 -32.09 -44.27
CA GLY A 16 -23.91 -32.35 -42.82
C GLY A 16 -22.76 -31.67 -42.06
N LEU A 17 -21.61 -31.43 -42.69
CA LEU A 17 -20.45 -30.86 -41.99
C LEU A 17 -20.62 -29.35 -41.72
N PHE A 18 -21.21 -28.61 -42.66
CA PHE A 18 -21.51 -27.19 -42.48
C PHE A 18 -22.58 -26.98 -41.42
N ALA A 19 -23.63 -27.81 -41.42
CA ALA A 19 -24.66 -27.78 -40.39
C ALA A 19 -24.04 -27.93 -38.99
N LEU A 20 -23.14 -28.90 -38.80
CA LEU A 20 -22.46 -29.14 -37.53
C LEU A 20 -21.61 -27.94 -37.10
N VAL A 21 -20.83 -27.34 -38.01
CA VAL A 21 -20.01 -26.15 -37.71
C VAL A 21 -20.88 -24.94 -37.36
N THR A 22 -21.99 -24.73 -38.07
CA THR A 22 -22.93 -23.64 -37.75
C THR A 22 -23.63 -23.83 -36.40
N VAL A 23 -23.96 -25.06 -36.03
CA VAL A 23 -24.55 -25.37 -34.72
C VAL A 23 -23.54 -25.19 -33.60
N ILE A 24 -22.29 -25.66 -33.79
CA ILE A 24 -21.22 -25.48 -32.79
C ILE A 24 -20.89 -24.00 -32.61
N THR A 25 -20.78 -23.24 -33.69
CA THR A 25 -20.53 -21.78 -33.61
C THR A 25 -21.72 -21.04 -32.99
N ALA A 26 -22.96 -21.43 -33.29
CA ALA A 26 -24.14 -20.86 -32.62
C ALA A 26 -24.17 -21.19 -31.13
N ILE A 27 -23.88 -22.43 -30.72
CA ILE A 27 -23.78 -22.83 -29.31
C ILE A 27 -22.64 -22.07 -28.62
N PHE A 28 -21.49 -21.92 -29.27
CA PHE A 28 -20.37 -21.16 -28.73
C PHE A 28 -20.74 -19.69 -28.54
N LEU A 29 -21.39 -19.06 -29.53
CA LEU A 29 -21.90 -17.69 -29.40
C LEU A 29 -22.97 -17.58 -28.31
N LEU A 30 -23.83 -18.60 -28.16
CA LEU A 30 -24.89 -18.62 -27.14
C LEU A 30 -24.31 -18.82 -25.73
N VAL A 31 -23.29 -19.67 -25.57
CA VAL A 31 -22.55 -19.84 -24.32
C VAL A 31 -21.76 -18.58 -23.96
N MET A 32 -21.09 -17.97 -24.94
CA MET A 32 -20.40 -16.69 -24.76
C MET A 32 -21.37 -15.57 -24.38
N PHE A 33 -22.53 -15.51 -25.04
CA PHE A 33 -23.58 -14.54 -24.75
C PHE A 33 -24.18 -14.76 -23.36
N TRP A 34 -24.41 -16.01 -22.95
CA TRP A 34 -24.93 -16.33 -21.62
C TRP A 34 -23.93 -16.01 -20.51
N ASN A 35 -22.63 -16.24 -20.73
CA ASN A 35 -21.58 -15.86 -19.78
C ASN A 35 -21.48 -14.34 -19.58
N SER A 36 -21.76 -13.53 -20.61
CA SER A 36 -21.74 -12.07 -20.50
C SER A 36 -22.81 -11.50 -19.56
N GLN A 37 -23.87 -12.27 -19.25
CA GLN A 37 -24.99 -11.82 -18.41
C GLN A 37 -24.80 -12.13 -16.91
N GLN A 38 -23.65 -12.68 -16.50
CA GLN A 38 -23.38 -13.08 -15.10
C GLN A 38 -22.57 -12.07 -14.28
N GLU A 39 -22.35 -10.86 -14.78
CA GLU A 39 -21.70 -9.81 -13.97
C GLU A 39 -22.71 -9.30 -12.94
N SER A 40 -22.49 -9.63 -11.67
CA SER A 40 -23.33 -9.15 -10.56
C SER A 40 -23.19 -7.65 -10.44
N GLU A 41 -24.31 -6.92 -10.43
CA GLU A 41 -24.36 -5.48 -10.23
C GLU A 41 -23.51 -5.06 -9.01
N PRO A 42 -22.61 -4.07 -9.15
CA PRO A 42 -21.80 -3.58 -8.03
C PRO A 42 -22.69 -3.05 -6.91
N LEU A 43 -22.46 -3.51 -5.68
CA LEU A 43 -23.16 -3.02 -4.51
C LEU A 43 -22.45 -1.80 -3.94
N GLU A 44 -23.22 -0.80 -3.48
CA GLU A 44 -22.67 0.38 -2.80
C GLU A 44 -22.58 0.19 -1.28
N ILE A 45 -23.45 -0.64 -0.71
CA ILE A 45 -23.50 -0.92 0.72
C ILE A 45 -23.30 -2.42 0.91
N VAL A 46 -22.26 -2.76 1.68
CA VAL A 46 -21.87 -4.14 1.99
C VAL A 46 -21.57 -4.27 3.47
N ASP A 47 -21.58 -5.51 3.97
CA ASP A 47 -21.35 -5.78 5.39
C ASP A 47 -19.88 -5.52 5.77
N GLN A 48 -18.96 -5.82 4.85
CA GLN A 48 -17.54 -5.52 4.98
C GLN A 48 -17.04 -4.77 3.75
N MET A 49 -16.60 -3.53 3.97
CA MET A 49 -16.06 -2.67 2.93
C MET A 49 -14.70 -3.17 2.43
N PRO A 50 -14.42 -3.00 1.13
CA PRO A 50 -13.09 -3.25 0.60
C PRO A 50 -12.02 -2.41 1.31
N THR A 51 -10.83 -2.97 1.47
CA THR A 51 -9.70 -2.29 2.12
C THR A 51 -8.50 -2.23 1.19
N LEU A 52 -7.93 -1.05 0.99
CA LEU A 52 -6.72 -0.85 0.19
C LEU A 52 -5.51 -1.50 0.87
N ILE A 53 -4.81 -2.37 0.16
CA ILE A 53 -3.58 -3.01 0.62
C ILE A 53 -2.47 -1.97 0.60
N GLY A 54 -1.75 -1.82 1.72
CA GLY A 54 -0.74 -0.75 1.90
C GLY A 54 -1.31 0.60 2.32
N GLY A 55 -2.64 0.76 2.30
CA GLY A 55 -3.31 1.98 2.70
C GLY A 55 -3.05 3.17 1.76
N ILE A 56 -3.59 4.33 2.14
CA ILE A 56 -3.57 5.54 1.30
C ILE A 56 -2.14 6.06 1.10
N ASN A 57 -1.27 5.91 2.11
CA ASN A 57 0.11 6.41 2.03
C ASN A 57 0.94 5.69 0.97
N ALA A 58 0.77 4.37 0.83
CA ALA A 58 1.47 3.61 -0.21
C ALA A 58 1.01 4.04 -1.61
N LEU A 59 -0.30 4.26 -1.78
CA LEU A 59 -0.84 4.75 -3.05
C LEU A 59 -0.37 6.17 -3.37
N ALA A 60 -0.33 7.04 -2.36
CA ALA A 60 0.13 8.42 -2.50
C ALA A 60 1.61 8.51 -2.90
N ALA A 61 2.44 7.57 -2.46
CA ALA A 61 3.86 7.51 -2.83
C ALA A 61 4.08 7.21 -4.32
N GLU A 62 3.13 6.54 -4.97
CA GLU A 62 3.20 6.21 -6.41
C GLU A 62 2.65 7.34 -7.31
N VAL A 63 2.07 8.40 -6.73
CA VAL A 63 1.52 9.55 -7.46
C VAL A 63 2.65 10.41 -8.00
N LYS A 64 2.67 10.60 -9.32
CA LYS A 64 3.61 11.49 -10.01
C LYS A 64 2.92 12.78 -10.38
N TYR A 65 3.31 13.86 -9.71
CA TYR A 65 2.76 15.17 -9.98
C TYR A 65 3.08 15.62 -11.43
N PRO A 66 2.09 15.83 -12.31
CA PRO A 66 2.31 16.23 -13.70
C PRO A 66 3.03 17.58 -13.82
N GLU A 67 3.91 17.73 -14.82
CA GLU A 67 4.66 18.96 -15.03
C GLU A 67 3.76 20.17 -15.31
N ASN A 68 2.69 19.98 -16.10
CA ASN A 68 1.73 21.04 -16.42
C ASN A 68 1.07 21.57 -15.15
N ALA A 69 0.51 20.68 -14.32
CA ALA A 69 -0.07 21.07 -13.04
C ALA A 69 0.95 21.75 -12.11
N ARG A 70 2.22 21.32 -12.13
CA ARG A 70 3.28 21.92 -11.30
C ARG A 70 3.61 23.34 -11.75
N ASN A 71 3.73 23.56 -13.06
CA ASN A 71 4.03 24.87 -13.64
C ASN A 71 2.88 25.87 -13.42
N ASP A 72 1.64 25.36 -13.52
CA ASP A 72 0.42 26.16 -13.34
C ASP A 72 -0.03 26.25 -11.87
N GLN A 73 0.74 25.68 -10.94
CA GLN A 73 0.48 25.67 -9.50
C GLN A 73 -0.91 25.09 -9.13
N ILE A 74 -1.37 24.06 -9.86
CA ILE A 74 -2.72 23.49 -9.72
C ILE A 74 -2.75 22.48 -8.57
N GLU A 75 -3.27 22.90 -7.42
CA GLU A 75 -3.48 22.03 -6.27
C GLU A 75 -4.94 21.60 -6.10
N GLY A 76 -5.17 20.47 -5.43
CA GLY A 76 -6.51 20.06 -5.08
C GLY A 76 -6.67 18.57 -4.88
N ARG A 77 -7.91 18.09 -5.01
CA ARG A 77 -8.26 16.68 -4.84
C ARG A 77 -8.98 16.17 -6.08
N VAL A 78 -8.46 15.10 -6.65
CA VAL A 78 -9.12 14.34 -7.70
C VAL A 78 -9.88 13.19 -7.04
N ILE A 79 -11.19 13.10 -7.29
CA ILE A 79 -12.02 12.00 -6.79
C ILE A 79 -12.27 11.03 -7.94
N VAL A 80 -11.76 9.81 -7.79
CA VAL A 80 -11.95 8.73 -8.76
C VAL A 80 -12.87 7.70 -8.14
N GLN A 81 -13.96 7.41 -8.86
CA GLN A 81 -14.91 6.36 -8.55
C GLN A 81 -14.62 5.14 -9.42
N PHE A 82 -14.68 3.95 -8.85
CA PHE A 82 -14.39 2.71 -9.55
C PHE A 82 -15.11 1.53 -8.88
N THR A 83 -15.11 0.40 -9.57
CA THR A 83 -15.65 -0.86 -9.05
C THR A 83 -14.50 -1.78 -8.67
N ILE A 84 -14.53 -2.31 -7.46
CA ILE A 84 -13.61 -3.35 -7.01
C ILE A 84 -14.26 -4.69 -7.32
N ASP A 85 -13.57 -5.54 -8.07
CA ASP A 85 -14.06 -6.86 -8.41
C ASP A 85 -13.85 -7.88 -7.28
N LYS A 86 -14.26 -9.12 -7.51
CA LYS A 86 -14.15 -10.20 -6.51
C LYS A 86 -12.71 -10.62 -6.23
N ASN A 87 -11.76 -10.27 -7.10
CA ASN A 87 -10.35 -10.54 -6.94
C ASN A 87 -9.63 -9.39 -6.21
N GLY A 88 -10.31 -8.26 -6.01
CA GLY A 88 -9.71 -7.06 -5.43
C GLY A 88 -9.05 -6.15 -6.46
N ASP A 89 -9.30 -6.38 -7.75
CA ASP A 89 -8.83 -5.56 -8.85
C ASP A 89 -9.81 -4.43 -9.15
N VAL A 90 -9.29 -3.31 -9.63
CA VAL A 90 -10.09 -2.15 -10.00
C VAL A 90 -10.61 -2.28 -11.42
N ARG A 91 -11.90 -1.98 -11.62
CA ARG A 91 -12.60 -1.90 -12.92
C ARG A 91 -13.32 -0.57 -13.06
N ASP A 92 -13.47 -0.15 -14.31
CA ASP A 92 -14.23 1.03 -14.72
C ASP A 92 -13.93 2.31 -13.89
N PRO A 93 -12.66 2.74 -13.81
CA PRO A 93 -12.32 3.98 -13.13
C PRO A 93 -12.87 5.19 -13.88
N VAL A 94 -13.58 6.06 -13.14
CA VAL A 94 -14.20 7.28 -13.63
C VAL A 94 -13.85 8.43 -12.70
N VAL A 95 -13.35 9.52 -13.27
CA VAL A 95 -13.08 10.76 -12.53
C VAL A 95 -14.42 11.47 -12.30
N VAL A 96 -14.83 11.61 -11.03
CA VAL A 96 -16.06 12.30 -10.63
C VAL A 96 -15.79 13.77 -10.36
N LEU A 97 -14.62 14.08 -9.80
CA LEU A 97 -14.15 15.44 -9.58
C LEU A 97 -12.70 15.51 -10.03
N GLY A 98 -12.45 16.28 -11.08
CA GLY A 98 -11.11 16.54 -11.59
C GLY A 98 -10.61 17.92 -11.20
N ILE A 99 -9.30 18.10 -11.26
CA ILE A 99 -8.63 19.40 -11.07
C ILE A 99 -7.91 19.87 -12.35
N GLY A 100 -7.79 18.98 -13.35
CA GLY A 100 -7.10 19.28 -14.61
C GLY A 100 -5.57 19.27 -14.50
N GLY A 101 -4.89 19.83 -15.50
CA GLY A 101 -3.42 19.91 -15.53
C GLY A 101 -2.69 18.57 -15.69
N GLY A 102 -3.40 17.50 -16.08
CA GLY A 102 -2.87 16.13 -16.16
C GLY A 102 -3.06 15.30 -14.89
N CYS A 103 -3.61 15.89 -13.82
CA CYS A 103 -3.77 15.21 -12.53
C CYS A 103 -4.88 14.14 -12.56
N ASP A 104 -5.86 14.32 -13.44
CA ASP A 104 -7.01 13.43 -13.57
C ASP A 104 -6.56 12.09 -14.19
N GLU A 105 -5.77 12.16 -15.26
CA GLU A 105 -5.17 11.02 -15.93
C GLU A 105 -4.19 10.28 -15.01
N GLU A 106 -3.38 11.02 -14.27
CA GLU A 106 -2.45 10.44 -13.30
C GLU A 106 -3.20 9.71 -12.17
N ALA A 107 -4.28 10.30 -11.65
CA ALA A 107 -5.08 9.66 -10.61
C ALA A 107 -5.69 8.33 -11.10
N VAL A 108 -6.18 8.29 -12.34
CA VAL A 108 -6.69 7.05 -12.96
C VAL A 108 -5.58 6.02 -13.14
N ARG A 109 -4.39 6.44 -13.59
CA ARG A 109 -3.22 5.55 -13.74
C ARG A 109 -2.83 4.91 -12.42
N VAL A 110 -2.66 5.72 -11.37
CA VAL A 110 -2.23 5.26 -10.05
C VAL A 110 -3.21 4.24 -9.47
N ILE A 111 -4.50 4.52 -9.56
CA ILE A 111 -5.53 3.62 -9.06
C ILE A 111 -5.57 2.30 -9.86
N THR A 112 -5.37 2.36 -11.18
CA THR A 112 -5.44 1.18 -12.04
C THR A 112 -4.21 0.27 -11.88
N GLU A 113 -3.02 0.86 -11.79
CA GLU A 113 -1.75 0.13 -11.81
C GLU A 113 -1.31 -0.30 -10.41
N HIS A 114 -1.56 0.52 -9.39
CA HIS A 114 -0.97 0.36 -8.06
C HIS A 114 -1.98 0.07 -6.95
N ALA A 115 -3.28 0.36 -7.14
CA ALA A 115 -4.26 0.06 -6.11
C ALA A 115 -4.68 -1.42 -6.15
N LYS A 116 -4.46 -2.12 -5.04
CA LYS A 116 -4.94 -3.49 -4.82
C LYS A 116 -5.80 -3.52 -3.57
N PHE A 117 -6.96 -4.17 -3.66
CA PHE A 117 -7.93 -4.19 -2.57
C PHE A 117 -8.11 -5.59 -2.02
N LYS A 118 -8.41 -5.67 -0.71
CA LYS A 118 -9.15 -6.80 -0.18
C LYS A 118 -10.61 -6.61 -0.59
N PRO A 119 -11.24 -7.58 -1.27
CA PRO A 119 -12.57 -7.40 -1.83
C PRO A 119 -13.64 -7.32 -0.74
N GLY A 120 -14.78 -6.72 -1.08
CA GLY A 120 -15.90 -6.57 -0.16
C GLY A 120 -16.67 -7.87 0.05
N VAL A 121 -17.26 -8.00 1.23
CA VAL A 121 -18.07 -9.18 1.59
C VAL A 121 -19.47 -8.72 1.96
N HIS A 122 -20.48 -9.37 1.36
CA HIS A 122 -21.88 -9.19 1.70
C HIS A 122 -22.55 -10.55 1.83
N GLN A 123 -23.26 -10.78 2.93
CA GLN A 123 -23.91 -12.03 3.27
C GLN A 123 -22.98 -13.25 3.19
N GLY A 124 -21.72 -13.08 3.60
CA GLY A 124 -20.70 -14.12 3.57
C GLY A 124 -20.17 -14.47 2.17
N ARG A 125 -20.53 -13.69 1.14
CA ARG A 125 -20.04 -13.86 -0.23
C ARG A 125 -19.22 -12.65 -0.67
N VAL A 126 -18.18 -12.91 -1.46
CA VAL A 126 -17.39 -11.86 -2.08
C VAL A 126 -18.18 -11.26 -3.24
N VAL A 127 -18.38 -9.95 -3.21
CA VAL A 127 -19.21 -9.20 -4.16
C VAL A 127 -18.41 -8.03 -4.75
N PRO A 128 -18.70 -7.63 -6.00
CA PRO A 128 -18.14 -6.40 -6.53
C PRO A 128 -18.72 -5.19 -5.79
N VAL A 129 -17.87 -4.21 -5.49
CA VAL A 129 -18.25 -3.04 -4.69
C VAL A 129 -17.83 -1.76 -5.38
N LYS A 130 -18.74 -0.79 -5.45
CA LYS A 130 -18.42 0.54 -5.97
C LYS A 130 -17.84 1.42 -4.86
N MET A 131 -16.74 2.10 -5.16
CA MET A 131 -15.97 2.91 -4.21
C MET A 131 -15.45 4.17 -4.89
N ALA A 132 -15.21 5.23 -4.10
CA ALA A 132 -14.45 6.39 -4.54
C ALA A 132 -13.30 6.69 -3.58
N ILE A 133 -12.13 7.06 -4.13
CA ILE A 133 -10.96 7.49 -3.36
C ILE A 133 -10.54 8.89 -3.79
N PRO A 134 -10.31 9.80 -2.84
CA PRO A 134 -9.70 11.09 -3.13
C PRO A 134 -8.17 10.98 -3.21
N ILE A 135 -7.59 11.37 -4.34
CA ILE A 135 -6.15 11.55 -4.52
C ILE A 135 -5.84 13.04 -4.39
N THR A 136 -4.96 13.39 -3.44
CA THR A 136 -4.63 14.80 -3.16
C THR A 136 -3.32 15.18 -3.85
N PHE A 137 -3.37 16.25 -4.62
CA PHE A 137 -2.21 16.89 -5.24
C PHE A 137 -1.92 18.18 -4.48
N LYS A 138 -0.79 18.19 -3.77
CA LYS A 138 -0.29 19.36 -3.02
C LYS A 138 1.16 19.60 -3.43
N LEU A 139 1.51 20.85 -3.67
CA LEU A 139 2.89 21.25 -3.88
C LEU A 139 3.57 21.40 -2.52
N PRO A 140 4.85 21.01 -2.42
CA PRO A 140 5.63 21.31 -1.23
C PRO A 140 5.74 22.84 -1.12
N SER A 141 5.24 23.39 -0.03
CA SER A 141 5.44 24.80 0.28
C SER A 141 6.78 24.99 0.99
N GLN A 142 7.40 26.16 0.88
CA GLN A 142 8.65 26.47 1.59
C GLN A 142 8.52 26.26 3.12
N GLY A 143 7.32 26.44 3.66
CA GLY A 143 7.03 26.16 5.07
C GLY A 143 7.03 24.66 5.41
N ASP A 144 6.66 23.79 4.47
CA ASP A 144 6.70 22.33 4.66
C ASP A 144 8.17 21.83 4.68
N GLU A 145 9.04 22.40 3.84
CA GLU A 145 10.47 22.07 3.82
C GLU A 145 11.17 22.48 5.13
N LEU A 146 10.92 23.71 5.59
CA LEU A 146 11.42 24.21 6.87
C LEU A 146 10.87 23.40 8.06
N ALA A 147 9.60 22.99 8.01
CA ALA A 147 8.99 22.18 9.05
C ALA A 147 9.59 20.77 9.11
N GLU A 148 9.93 20.18 7.96
CA GLU A 148 10.58 18.88 7.91
C GLU A 148 12.02 18.96 8.45
N GLU A 149 12.76 20.02 8.13
CA GLU A 149 14.09 20.27 8.69
C GLU A 149 14.04 20.42 10.22
N VAL A 150 13.10 21.22 10.75
CA VAL A 150 12.89 21.37 12.20
C VAL A 150 12.48 20.04 12.84
N ARG A 151 11.63 19.24 12.18
CA ARG A 151 11.21 17.93 12.67
C ARG A 151 12.37 16.95 12.74
N GLN A 152 13.24 16.94 11.73
CA GLN A 152 14.46 16.12 11.74
C GLN A 152 15.41 16.56 12.85
N GLU A 153 15.57 17.87 13.07
CA GLU A 153 16.37 18.39 14.17
C GLU A 153 15.81 17.97 15.54
N ASP A 154 14.49 18.04 15.73
CA ASP A 154 13.81 17.58 16.94
C ASP A 154 13.99 16.06 17.18
N LEU A 155 13.88 15.25 16.13
CA LEU A 155 14.11 13.80 16.21
C LEU A 155 15.56 13.48 16.58
N LEU A 156 16.53 14.16 15.97
CA LEU A 156 17.95 14.02 16.30
C LEU A 156 18.21 14.42 17.76
N ARG A 157 17.65 15.54 18.22
CA ARG A 157 17.76 16.00 19.60
C ARG A 157 17.14 15.01 20.59
N GLN A 158 15.97 14.46 20.29
CA GLN A 158 15.33 13.42 21.10
C GLN A 158 16.19 12.16 21.19
N GLY A 159 16.77 11.73 20.07
CA GLY A 159 17.70 10.59 20.03
C GLY A 159 18.93 10.82 20.93
N ILE A 160 19.57 11.97 20.79
CA ILE A 160 20.75 12.34 21.60
C ILE A 160 20.38 12.44 23.08
N LEU A 161 19.23 13.01 23.42
CA LEU A 161 18.78 13.12 24.81
C LEU A 161 18.54 11.74 25.43
N LYS A 162 17.92 10.83 24.68
CA LYS A 162 17.66 9.45 25.11
C LYS A 162 18.94 8.62 25.28
N LEU A 163 19.94 8.87 24.42
CA LEU A 163 21.27 8.28 24.56
C LEU A 163 21.99 8.83 25.78
N ARG A 164 21.96 10.16 25.98
CA ARG A 164 22.60 10.81 27.12
C ARG A 164 22.00 10.34 28.45
N SER A 165 20.69 10.16 28.53
CA SER A 165 20.05 9.62 29.73
C SER A 165 20.51 8.20 30.05
N HIS A 166 20.70 7.35 29.02
CA HIS A 166 21.24 6.01 29.21
C HIS A 166 22.69 6.03 29.68
N ILE A 167 23.51 6.94 29.16
CA ILE A 167 24.91 7.11 29.58
C ILE A 167 24.97 7.57 31.05
N ASP A 168 24.18 8.56 31.43
CA ASP A 168 24.12 9.06 32.81
C ASP A 168 23.69 7.96 33.81
N GLU A 169 22.80 7.06 33.39
CA GLU A 169 22.37 5.91 34.20
C GLU A 169 23.48 4.86 34.33
N PHE A 170 24.17 4.56 33.22
CA PHE A 170 25.36 3.70 33.21
C PHE A 170 26.49 4.23 34.09
N GLU A 171 26.78 5.53 34.04
CA GLU A 171 27.83 6.15 34.87
C GLU A 171 27.48 6.06 36.37
N LYS A 172 26.22 6.29 36.73
CA LYS A 172 25.76 6.12 38.13
C LYS A 172 25.90 4.66 38.58
N GLU A 173 25.61 3.71 37.71
CA GLU A 173 25.73 2.28 38.02
C GLU A 173 27.19 1.86 38.16
N ALA A 174 28.07 2.32 37.26
CA ALA A 174 29.52 2.12 37.35
C ALA A 174 30.12 2.76 38.61
N LEU A 175 29.64 3.95 39.01
CA LEU A 175 30.07 4.61 40.23
C LEU A 175 29.62 3.85 41.49
N ARG A 176 28.38 3.32 41.50
CA ARG A 176 27.90 2.42 42.56
C ARG A 176 28.75 1.16 42.65
N PHE A 177 29.13 0.58 41.51
CA PHE A 177 30.01 -0.59 41.46
C PHE A 177 31.41 -0.28 42.01
N LYS A 178 32.01 0.85 41.59
CA LYS A 178 33.32 1.29 42.09
C LYS A 178 33.32 1.59 43.58
N MET A 179 32.26 2.23 44.11
CA MET A 179 32.12 2.46 45.55
C MET A 179 31.96 1.15 46.34
N ARG A 180 31.32 0.13 45.75
CA ARG A 180 31.19 -1.19 46.37
C ARG A 180 32.52 -1.93 46.40
N SER A 181 33.27 -1.96 45.28
CA SER A 181 34.59 -2.61 45.25
C SER A 181 35.61 -1.92 46.16
N GLN A 182 35.60 -0.58 46.21
CA GLN A 182 36.51 0.19 47.04
C GLN A 182 36.12 0.14 48.53
N GLY A 183 34.82 0.01 48.84
CA GLY A 183 34.35 -0.24 50.21
C GLY A 183 34.71 -1.64 50.72
N ASP A 184 34.68 -2.66 49.86
CA ASP A 184 35.08 -4.03 50.19
C ASP A 184 36.62 -4.13 50.40
N GLU A 185 37.41 -3.38 49.61
CA GLU A 185 38.88 -3.31 49.75
C GLU A 185 39.31 -2.60 51.06
N LEU A 186 38.63 -1.49 51.42
CA LEU A 186 38.85 -0.81 52.71
C LEU A 186 38.34 -1.63 53.90
N ALA A 187 37.30 -2.44 53.72
CA ALA A 187 36.80 -3.33 54.76
C ALA A 187 37.78 -4.47 55.05
N GLU A 188 38.41 -5.07 54.03
CA GLU A 188 39.50 -6.04 54.22
C GLU A 188 40.75 -5.40 54.85
N GLU A 189 41.13 -4.19 54.43
CA GLU A 189 42.28 -3.48 55.03
C GLU A 189 42.04 -3.19 56.52
N VAL A 190 40.84 -2.74 56.88
CA VAL A 190 40.44 -2.52 58.29
C VAL A 190 40.36 -3.84 59.05
N LEU A 191 39.85 -4.93 58.46
CA LEU A 191 39.83 -6.25 59.09
C LEU A 191 41.26 -6.75 59.36
N THR A 192 42.17 -6.55 58.42
CA THR A 192 43.58 -6.96 58.54
C THR A 192 44.30 -6.17 59.63
N ILE A 193 44.03 -4.86 59.73
CA ILE A 193 44.57 -4.00 60.78
C ILE A 193 44.01 -4.40 62.17
N VAL A 194 42.71 -4.72 62.26
CA VAL A 194 42.06 -5.15 63.51
C VAL A 194 42.57 -6.54 63.96
N ASP A 195 42.84 -7.46 63.05
CA ASP A 195 43.35 -8.82 63.36
C ASP A 195 44.84 -8.82 63.75
N GLN A 196 45.61 -7.80 63.35
CA GLN A 196 47.01 -7.60 63.76
C GLN A 196 47.19 -6.85 65.08
N MET A 197 46.11 -6.42 65.75
CA MET A 197 46.22 -5.83 67.08
C MET A 197 46.45 -6.94 68.11
N PRO A 198 47.59 -6.98 68.84
CA PRO A 198 47.74 -7.92 69.94
C PRO A 198 46.69 -7.61 71.00
N THR A 199 45.94 -8.63 71.40
CA THR A 199 44.98 -8.57 72.50
C THR A 199 45.73 -8.23 73.79
N LEU A 200 45.76 -6.94 74.12
CA LEU A 200 46.22 -6.44 75.41
C LEU A 200 45.16 -6.81 76.47
N ILE A 201 45.44 -7.89 77.20
CA ILE A 201 44.86 -8.20 78.52
C ILE A 201 45.72 -7.51 79.58
#